data_AF-A0A9D2J7G6-F1
#
_entry.id   AF-A0A9D2J7G6-F1
#
_cell.length_a   1.000
_cell.length_b   1.000
_cell.length_c   1.000
_cell.angle_alpha   90.00
_cell.angle_beta   90.00
_cell.angle_gamma   90.00
#
_symmetry.space_group_name_H-M   'P 1'
#
loop_
_entity.id
_entity.type
_entity.pdbx_description
1 polymer ?
#
loop_
_entity_poly.entity_id
_entity_poly.type
_entity_poly.pdbx_seq_one_letter_code
_entity_poly.pdbx_strand_id
1 'polypeptide(L)' 'YYKETIPVVGLPGCVMYAKRTIFDLILPRLMADDPVTADELAALGQGGLCLNCDVCTFPNCGFGK' A
#
# COMPACT_ATOMS: atom_id res chain seq x y z
N TYR A 1 -9.97 14.07 20.60
CA TYR A 1 -9.61 13.98 19.18
C TYR A 1 -8.19 13.48 18.91
N TYR A 2 -7.22 13.56 19.84
CA TYR A 2 -5.87 12.97 19.68
C TYR A 2 -5.49 12.03 20.85
N LYS A 3 -6.45 11.24 21.36
CA LYS A 3 -6.20 10.25 22.45
C LYS A 3 -6.09 8.81 21.95
N GLU A 4 -6.34 8.60 20.67
CA GLU A 4 -6.11 7.35 19.95
C GLU A 4 -5.09 7.69 18.87
N THR A 5 -4.04 6.88 18.74
CA THR A 5 -2.97 7.07 17.75
C THR A 5 -3.55 6.72 16.37
N ILE A 6 -4.36 7.60 15.80
CA ILE A 6 -4.99 7.36 14.50
C ILE A 6 -3.91 7.53 13.41
N PRO A 7 -3.56 6.49 12.64
CA PRO A 7 -2.59 6.60 11.58
C PRO A 7 -3.14 7.51 10.47
N VAL A 8 -2.40 8.57 10.12
CA VAL A 8 -2.73 9.47 9.01
C VAL A 8 -1.91 9.06 7.79
N VAL A 9 -2.59 8.73 6.68
CA VAL A 9 -1.95 8.31 5.43
C VAL A 9 -2.22 9.33 4.34
N GLY A 10 -1.15 9.90 3.78
CA GLY A 10 -1.22 10.81 2.64
C GLY A 10 -1.07 10.05 1.32
N LEU A 11 -2.04 10.16 0.43
CA LEU A 11 -2.03 9.52 -0.89
C LEU A 11 -1.83 10.59 -1.98
N PRO A 12 -0.84 10.43 -2.89
CA PRO A 12 -0.69 11.36 -3.99
C PRO A 12 -1.89 11.26 -4.94
N GLY A 13 -2.29 12.36 -5.60
CA GLY A 13 -3.50 12.40 -6.43
C GLY A 13 -3.51 11.40 -7.60
N CYS A 14 -2.33 10.90 -8.01
CA CYS A 14 -2.20 9.82 -9.00
C CYS A 14 -2.81 8.49 -8.54
N VAL A 15 -2.99 8.28 -7.23
CA VAL A 15 -3.62 7.08 -6.66
C VAL A 15 -5.12 7.01 -6.99
N MET A 16 -5.78 8.15 -7.21
CA MET A 16 -7.19 8.16 -7.63
C MET A 16 -7.40 7.57 -9.03
N TYR A 17 -6.37 7.58 -9.87
CA TYR A 17 -6.43 7.08 -11.25
C TYR A 17 -5.87 5.66 -11.38
N ALA A 18 -4.93 5.29 -10.52
CA ALA A 18 -4.40 3.94 -10.47
C ALA A 18 -5.35 3.04 -9.67
N LYS A 19 -5.99 2.06 -10.33
CA LYS A 19 -6.86 1.07 -9.67
C LYS A 19 -6.19 0.30 -8.52
N ARG A 20 -4.86 0.21 -8.50
CA ARG A 20 -4.06 -0.48 -7.47
C ARG A 20 -2.78 0.32 -7.21
N THR A 21 -2.45 0.53 -5.94
CA THR A 21 -1.23 1.26 -5.54
C THR A 21 -0.55 0.62 -4.34
N ILE A 22 0.63 1.15 -3.98
CA ILE A 22 1.38 0.71 -2.80
C ILE A 22 0.55 0.75 -1.51
N PHE A 23 -0.50 1.58 -1.48
CA PHE A 23 -1.40 1.68 -0.35
C PHE A 23 -2.16 0.37 -0.11
N ASP A 24 -2.60 -0.34 -1.15
CA ASP A 24 -3.30 -1.62 -1.02
C ASP A 24 -2.42 -2.71 -0.39
N LEU A 25 -1.10 -2.62 -0.60
CA LEU A 25 -0.10 -3.51 0.00
C LEU A 25 0.14 -3.19 1.49
N ILE A 26 0.06 -1.90 1.84
CA ILE A 26 0.39 -1.39 3.17
C ILE A 26 -0.83 -1.41 4.09
N LEU A 27 -2.04 -1.29 3.54
CA LEU A 27 -3.30 -1.35 4.26
C LEU A 27 -3.42 -2.56 5.21
N PRO A 28 -3.17 -3.83 4.79
CA PRO A 28 -3.23 -4.97 5.70
C PRO A 28 -2.17 -4.91 6.81
N ARG A 29 -1.00 -4.31 6.56
CA ARG A 29 0.05 -4.13 7.58
C ARG A 29 -0.35 -3.06 8.60
N LEU A 30 -0.93 -1.95 8.13
CA LEU A 30 -1.50 -0.91 9.00
C LEU A 30 -2.64 -1.46 9.87
N MET A 31 -3.51 -2.30 9.31
CA MET A 31 -4.58 -2.97 10.08
C MET A 31 -4.04 -3.97 11.11
N ALA A 32 -2.85 -4.52 10.87
CA ALA A 32 -2.17 -5.44 11.78
C ALA A 32 -1.32 -4.74 12.85
N ASP A 33 -1.35 -3.40 12.93
CA ASP A 33 -0.48 -2.58 13.79
C ASP A 33 1.03 -2.83 13.52
N ASP A 34 1.36 -3.29 12.32
CA ASP A 34 2.74 -3.57 11.92
C ASP A 34 3.44 -2.25 11.55
N PRO A 35 4.59 -1.93 12.16
CA PRO A 35 5.27 -0.67 11.92
C PRO A 35 5.85 -0.64 10.51
N VAL A 36 5.29 0.23 9.66
CA VAL A 36 5.75 0.43 8.29
C VAL A 36 6.87 1.47 8.27
N THR A 37 8.04 1.10 7.74
CA THR A 37 9.19 1.99 7.65
C THR A 37 9.25 2.74 6.32
N ALA A 38 9.92 3.90 6.31
CA ALA A 38 10.13 4.69 5.09
C ALA A 38 10.93 3.92 4.02
N ASP A 39 11.87 3.06 4.44
CA ASP A 39 12.65 2.20 3.55
C ASP A 39 11.77 1.15 2.85
N GLU A 40 10.83 0.53 3.57
CA GLU A 40 9.88 -0.41 2.97
C GLU A 40 8.95 0.28 1.97
N LEU A 41 8.46 1.46 2.32
CA LEU A 41 7.68 2.33 1.42
C LEU A 41 8.48 2.68 0.15
N ALA A 42 9.76 3.05 0.30
CA ALA A 42 10.63 3.39 -0.81
C ALA A 42 10.91 2.16 -1.71
N ALA A 43 11.10 0.98 -1.11
CA ALA A 43 11.26 -0.28 -1.84
C ALA A 43 10.01 -0.67 -2.63
N LEU A 44 8.81 -0.37 -2.11
CA LEU A 44 7.53 -0.56 -2.78
C LEU A 44 7.24 0.50 -3.85
N GLY A 45 7.87 1.67 -3.77
CA GLY A 45 7.68 2.78 -4.70
C GLY A 45 8.14 2.51 -6.13
N GLN A 46 9.15 1.64 -6.32
CA GLN A 46 9.52 1.14 -7.65
C GLN A 46 8.47 0.16 -8.20
N GLY A 47 7.74 -0.53 -7.31
CA GLY A 47 6.66 -1.44 -7.63
C GLY A 47 7.07 -2.65 -8.47
N GLY A 48 6.28 -3.72 -8.37
CA GLY A 48 6.29 -4.80 -9.36
C GLY A 48 5.30 -4.53 -10.50
N LEU A 49 5.32 -5.34 -11.55
CA LEU A 49 4.49 -5.10 -12.73
C LEU A 49 3.01 -5.35 -12.41
N CYS A 50 2.17 -4.31 -12.44
CA CYS A 50 0.73 -4.48 -12.31
C CYS A 50 0.18 -5.10 -13.60
N LEU A 51 -0.23 -6.37 -13.56
CA LEU A 51 -0.84 -7.06 -14.70
C LEU A 51 -2.30 -6.64 -14.96
N ASN A 52 -2.82 -5.70 -14.17
CA ASN A 52 -4.18 -5.18 -14.26
C ASN A 52 -5.26 -6.27 -14.27
N CYS A 53 -5.04 -7.36 -13.53
CA CYS A 53 -5.96 -8.48 -13.40
C CYS A 53 -7.30 -8.04 -12.77
N ASP A 54 -8.38 -8.78 -13.07
CA ASP A 54 -9.71 -8.48 -12.52
C ASP A 54 -9.76 -8.66 -11.00
N VAL A 55 -9.13 -9.73 -10.50
CA VAL A 55 -8.99 -10.03 -9.07
C VAL A 55 -7.51 -9.98 -8.68
N CYS A 56 -7.15 -9.10 -7.75
CA CYS A 56 -5.82 -9.10 -7.13
C CYS A 56 -5.80 -10.10 -5.98
N THR A 57 -4.81 -11.00 -5.97
CA THR A 57 -4.60 -11.96 -4.89
C THR A 57 -3.32 -11.58 -4.17
N PHE A 58 -3.42 -10.85 -3.06
CA PHE A 58 -2.28 -10.54 -2.20
C PHE A 58 -2.06 -11.70 -1.21
N PRO A 59 -0.81 -12.11 -0.88
CA PRO A 59 0.49 -11.57 -1.32
C PRO A 59 1.00 -12.12 -2.66
N ASN A 60 0.25 -13.01 -3.34
CA ASN A 60 0.67 -13.64 -4.60
C ASN A 60 0.56 -12.72 -5.84
N CYS A 61 0.60 -11.41 -5.65
CA CYS A 61 0.44 -10.42 -6.72
C CYS A 61 1.81 -9.84 -7.03
N GLY A 62 2.29 -10.03 -8.27
CA GLY A 62 3.57 -9.51 -8.75
C GLY A 62 3.70 -7.99 -8.76
N PHE A 63 2.70 -7.24 -8.27
CA PHE A 63 2.76 -5.81 -8.01
C PHE A 63 3.50 -5.48 -6.70
N GLY A 64 3.46 -6.38 -5.71
CA GLY A 64 4.09 -6.19 -4.38
C GLY A 64 5.45 -6.89 -4.20
N LYS A 65 5.98 -7.47 -5.29
CA LYS A 65 6.99 -8.55 -5.41
C LYS A 65 6.37 -9.92 -5.62
#